data_AF-A0A3D5ZE91-F1
#
_entry.id   AF-A0A3D5ZE91-F1
#
_cell.length_a   1.000
_cell.length_b   1.000
_cell.length_c   1.000
_cell.angle_alpha   90.00
_cell.angle_beta   90.00
_cell.angle_gamma   90.00
#
_symmetry.space_group_name_H-M   'P 1'
#
loop_
_entity.id
_entity.type
_entity.pdbx_description
1 polymer ?
#
loop_
_entity_poly.entity_id
_entity_poly.type
_entity_poly.pdbx_seq_one_letter_code
_entity_poly.pdbx_strand_id
1 'polypeptide(L)'
;MAYILGDEGSGSYFGKKLLQDYFYKLLPEEIAEAFHSEFNLTDKELVRKVYNEPNANVYLASFMKFIGKFKNHPHVKEWMVEGFRHFLKIHVKCFDNWSDVKVHFIGSVAFHFQHYLAEACETEDVQLGSIIKKPIDNLVRYHIEYKISELEKA
;
A
#
# COMPACT_ATOMS: atom_id res chain seq x y z
N MET A 1 -2.04 -5.97 -16.23
CA MET A 1 -1.65 -4.65 -15.72
C MET A 1 -0.73 -4.82 -14.52
N ALA A 2 -1.21 -5.28 -13.36
CA ALA A 2 -0.37 -5.78 -12.25
C ALA A 2 0.82 -4.85 -11.90
N TYR A 3 1.81 -5.31 -11.13
CA TYR A 3 2.91 -4.44 -10.68
C TYR A 3 3.76 -3.76 -11.77
N ILE A 4 3.70 -4.26 -13.01
CA ILE A 4 4.47 -3.75 -14.15
C ILE A 4 3.79 -2.51 -14.74
N LEU A 5 2.49 -2.60 -15.06
CA LEU A 5 1.73 -1.56 -15.78
C LEU A 5 0.66 -0.87 -14.93
N GLY A 6 0.43 -1.32 -13.69
CA GLY A 6 -0.57 -0.76 -12.79
C GLY A 6 -0.24 -1.04 -11.32
N ASP A 7 -1.24 -1.52 -10.56
CA ASP A 7 -1.20 -1.70 -9.10
C ASP A 7 -0.89 -0.39 -8.34
N GLU A 8 -1.45 0.72 -8.80
CA GLU A 8 -1.32 2.04 -8.15
C GLU A 8 -1.68 1.93 -6.67
N GLY A 9 -0.87 2.53 -5.80
CA GLY A 9 -1.09 2.50 -4.34
C GLY A 9 -0.83 1.13 -3.67
N SER A 10 -0.33 0.13 -4.41
CA SER A 10 0.08 -1.16 -3.84
C SER A 10 1.49 -1.13 -3.24
N GLY A 11 1.85 -2.18 -2.50
CA GLY A 11 3.20 -2.30 -1.96
C GLY A 11 4.31 -2.40 -3.02
N SER A 12 4.03 -3.05 -4.15
CA SER A 12 5.00 -3.14 -5.25
C SER A 12 5.17 -1.80 -5.97
N TYR A 13 4.10 -1.00 -6.07
CA TYR A 13 4.14 0.36 -6.61
C TYR A 13 5.07 1.26 -5.81
N PHE A 14 4.89 1.32 -4.48
CA PHE A 14 5.75 2.11 -3.61
C PHE A 14 7.18 1.57 -3.54
N GLY A 15 7.36 0.24 -3.54
CA GLY A 15 8.68 -0.37 -3.60
C GLY A 15 9.44 -0.02 -4.88
N LYS A 16 8.75 0.03 -6.02
CA LYS A 16 9.32 0.50 -7.29
C LYS A 16 9.72 1.97 -7.21
N LYS A 17 8.87 2.84 -6.65
CA LYS A 17 9.17 4.27 -6.47
C LYS A 17 10.41 4.48 -5.58
N LEU A 18 10.52 3.76 -4.46
CA LEU A 18 11.69 3.80 -3.59
C LEU A 18 12.99 3.45 -4.34
N LEU A 19 12.98 2.34 -5.08
CA LEU A 19 14.16 1.92 -5.83
C LEU A 19 14.52 2.92 -6.92
N GLN A 20 13.53 3.39 -7.68
CA GLN A 20 13.74 4.39 -8.72
C GLN A 20 14.42 5.65 -8.15
N ASP A 21 13.87 6.20 -7.07
CA ASP A 21 14.39 7.43 -6.48
C ASP A 21 15.75 7.20 -5.80
N TYR A 22 16.03 6.00 -5.29
CA TYR A 22 17.36 5.62 -4.81
C TYR A 22 18.40 5.64 -5.93
N PHE A 23 18.15 4.93 -7.05
CA PHE A 23 19.12 4.86 -8.16
C PHE A 23 19.28 6.20 -8.88
N TYR A 24 18.24 7.03 -8.90
CA TYR A 24 18.31 8.40 -9.44
C TYR A 24 18.86 9.43 -8.45
N LYS A 25 19.22 9.02 -7.22
CA LYS A 25 19.74 9.91 -6.17
C LYS A 25 18.77 11.06 -5.83
N LEU A 26 17.48 10.77 -5.87
CA LEU A 26 16.40 11.69 -5.56
C LEU A 26 15.88 11.53 -4.12
N LEU A 27 16.30 10.47 -3.42
CA LEU A 27 15.98 10.30 -2.01
C LEU A 27 16.63 11.38 -1.13
N PRO A 28 15.96 11.81 -0.06
CA PRO A 28 16.59 12.52 1.04
C PRO A 28 17.78 11.73 1.58
N GLU A 29 18.85 12.44 1.95
CA GLU A 29 20.12 11.86 2.40
C GLU A 29 19.93 10.82 3.53
N GLU A 30 19.14 11.16 4.55
CA GLU A 30 18.84 10.26 5.67
C GLU A 30 18.17 8.94 5.25
N ILE A 31 17.27 8.97 4.25
CA ILE A 31 16.59 7.78 3.75
C ILE A 31 17.54 6.98 2.87
N ALA A 32 18.33 7.66 2.04
CA ALA A 32 19.30 7.03 1.16
C ALA A 32 20.38 6.29 1.94
N GLU A 33 20.96 6.90 2.98
CA GLU A 33 21.97 6.28 3.84
C GLU A 33 21.43 5.07 4.59
N ALA A 34 20.22 5.20 5.17
CA ALA A 34 19.57 4.08 5.86
C ALA A 34 19.24 2.93 4.90
N PHE A 35 18.79 3.24 3.68
CA PHE A 35 18.50 2.23 2.66
C PHE A 35 19.76 1.52 2.19
N HIS A 36 20.83 2.28 1.95
CA HIS A 36 22.13 1.75 1.57
C HIS A 36 22.69 0.82 2.66
N SER A 37 22.62 1.23 3.92
CA SER A 37 23.08 0.44 5.07
C SER A 37 22.30 -0.87 5.26
N GLU A 38 20.98 -0.85 5.05
CA GLU A 38 20.13 -2.04 5.26
C GLU A 38 20.18 -3.05 4.11
N PHE A 39 20.27 -2.59 2.86
CA PHE A 39 20.14 -3.48 1.71
C PHE A 39 21.40 -3.60 0.85
N ASN A 40 22.32 -2.63 0.88
CA ASN A 40 23.55 -2.56 0.09
C ASN A 40 23.38 -3.09 -1.36
N LEU A 41 22.32 -2.64 -2.04
CA LEU A 41 21.93 -3.19 -3.34
C LEU A 41 22.91 -2.76 -4.43
N THR A 42 23.36 -3.74 -5.21
CA THR A 42 24.09 -3.50 -6.46
C THR A 42 23.15 -3.48 -7.67
N ASP A 43 23.49 -2.72 -8.72
CA ASP A 43 22.71 -2.68 -9.98
C ASP A 43 22.48 -4.08 -10.55
N LYS A 44 23.48 -4.97 -10.45
CA LYS A 44 23.40 -6.35 -10.93
C LYS A 44 22.38 -7.17 -10.16
N GLU A 45 22.34 -7.02 -8.84
CA GLU A 45 21.37 -7.73 -8.00
C GLU A 45 19.95 -7.23 -8.23
N LEU A 46 19.78 -5.92 -8.39
CA LEU A 46 18.49 -5.34 -8.74
C LEU A 46 17.98 -5.93 -10.05
N VAL A 47 18.79 -5.89 -11.12
CA VAL A 47 18.37 -6.40 -12.43
C VAL A 47 18.01 -7.88 -12.33
N ARG A 48 18.80 -8.66 -11.59
CA ARG A 48 18.49 -10.08 -11.37
C ARG A 48 17.15 -10.27 -10.65
N LYS A 49 16.93 -9.57 -9.53
CA LYS A 49 15.74 -9.72 -8.68
C LYS A 49 14.45 -9.22 -9.35
N VAL A 50 14.55 -8.18 -10.16
CA VAL A 50 13.38 -7.54 -10.79
C VAL A 50 13.05 -8.17 -12.15
N TYR A 51 14.06 -8.51 -12.97
CA TYR A 51 13.84 -8.95 -14.34
C TYR A 51 14.08 -10.46 -14.58
N ASN A 52 14.92 -11.11 -13.77
CA ASN A 52 15.36 -12.49 -14.05
C ASN A 52 14.83 -13.53 -13.04
N GLU A 53 14.32 -13.11 -11.89
CA GLU A 53 13.77 -14.00 -10.87
C GLU A 53 12.23 -13.97 -10.85
N PRO A 54 11.57 -15.10 -10.51
CA PRO A 54 10.13 -15.12 -10.31
C PRO A 54 9.73 -14.30 -9.07
N ASN A 55 8.50 -13.79 -9.06
CA ASN A 55 7.90 -13.03 -7.95
C ASN A 55 8.54 -11.65 -7.65
N ALA A 56 8.97 -10.94 -8.70
CA ALA A 56 9.47 -9.56 -8.56
C ALA A 56 8.49 -8.62 -7.84
N ASN A 57 7.18 -8.82 -8.00
CA ASN A 57 6.15 -8.09 -7.23
C ASN A 57 6.29 -8.26 -5.71
N VAL A 58 6.58 -9.47 -5.23
CA VAL A 58 6.78 -9.76 -3.80
C VAL A 58 8.07 -9.11 -3.31
N TYR A 59 9.13 -9.18 -4.12
CA TYR A 59 10.40 -8.51 -3.84
C TYR A 59 10.20 -6.99 -3.71
N LEU A 60 9.53 -6.35 -4.66
CA LEU A 60 9.21 -4.93 -4.59
C LEU A 60 8.35 -4.58 -3.38
N ALA A 61 7.31 -5.38 -3.10
CA ALA A 61 6.45 -5.16 -1.93
C ALA A 61 7.19 -5.35 -0.59
N SER A 62 8.30 -6.09 -0.57
CA SER A 62 9.09 -6.30 0.65
C SER A 62 9.69 -5.01 1.22
N PHE A 63 9.97 -4.03 0.35
CA PHE A 63 10.48 -2.71 0.74
C PHE A 63 9.46 -1.85 1.50
N MET A 64 8.18 -2.21 1.50
CA MET A 64 7.18 -1.51 2.34
C MET A 64 7.52 -1.52 3.83
N LYS A 65 8.24 -2.55 4.31
CA LYS A 65 8.73 -2.59 5.69
C LYS A 65 9.73 -1.48 5.96
N PHE A 66 10.62 -1.20 5.01
CA PHE A 66 11.58 -0.11 5.10
C PHE A 66 10.87 1.26 5.04
N ILE A 67 9.99 1.44 4.06
CA ILE A 67 9.18 2.67 3.91
C ILE A 67 8.40 2.96 5.20
N GLY A 68 7.86 1.92 5.86
CA GLY A 68 7.17 2.04 7.13
C GLY A 68 8.02 2.61 8.29
N LYS A 69 9.35 2.45 8.26
CA LYS A 69 10.27 3.04 9.27
C LYS A 69 10.31 4.56 9.14
N PHE A 70 10.24 5.06 7.91
CA PHE A 70 10.24 6.48 7.57
C PHE A 70 8.84 7.05 7.36
N LYS A 71 7.79 6.36 7.85
CA LYS A 71 6.40 6.74 7.57
C LYS A 71 6.10 8.20 7.92
N ASN A 72 6.73 8.77 8.95
CA ASN A 72 6.49 10.15 9.40
C ASN A 72 7.33 11.19 8.65
N HIS A 73 8.27 10.76 7.80
CA HIS A 73 9.11 11.66 7.03
C HIS A 73 8.26 12.36 5.94
N PRO A 74 8.39 13.69 5.74
CA PRO A 74 7.56 14.43 4.78
C PRO A 74 7.59 13.85 3.36
N HIS A 75 8.77 13.42 2.89
CA HIS A 75 8.92 12.81 1.56
C HIS A 75 8.12 11.51 1.41
N VAL A 76 8.13 10.65 2.43
CA VAL A 76 7.36 9.39 2.39
C VAL A 76 5.86 9.68 2.49
N LYS A 77 5.47 10.65 3.33
CA LYS A 77 4.09 11.11 3.40
C LYS A 77 3.58 11.52 2.01
N GLU A 78 4.33 12.38 1.33
CA GLU A 78 3.98 12.88 -0.01
C GLU A 78 3.82 11.72 -1.00
N TRP A 79 4.79 10.81 -1.07
CA TRP A 79 4.69 9.62 -1.93
C TRP A 79 3.43 8.80 -1.66
N MET A 80 3.13 8.52 -0.39
CA MET A 80 2.00 7.70 -0.01
C MET A 80 0.67 8.36 -0.39
N VAL A 81 0.52 9.65 -0.09
CA VAL A 81 -0.69 10.43 -0.44
C VAL A 81 -0.85 10.48 -1.96
N GLU A 82 0.19 10.82 -2.71
CA GLU A 82 0.15 10.85 -4.18
C GLU A 82 -0.21 9.49 -4.79
N GLY A 83 0.41 8.41 -4.30
CA GLY A 83 0.14 7.06 -4.77
C GLY A 83 -1.31 6.64 -4.53
N PHE A 84 -1.87 6.98 -3.36
CA PHE A 84 -3.28 6.73 -3.07
C PHE A 84 -4.20 7.61 -3.89
N ARG A 85 -3.90 8.89 -4.09
CA ARG A 85 -4.68 9.76 -4.99
C ARG A 85 -4.71 9.22 -6.41
N HIS A 86 -3.58 8.72 -6.90
CA HIS A 86 -3.49 8.09 -8.21
C HIS A 86 -4.39 6.86 -8.30
N PHE A 87 -4.36 6.00 -7.27
CA PHE A 87 -5.27 4.86 -7.16
C PHE A 87 -6.74 5.29 -7.16
N LEU A 88 -7.12 6.29 -6.36
CA LEU A 88 -8.51 6.76 -6.26
C LEU A 88 -9.03 7.27 -7.60
N LYS A 89 -8.23 8.07 -8.32
CA LYS A 89 -8.63 8.62 -9.63
C LYS A 89 -8.89 7.55 -10.68
N ILE A 90 -8.06 6.51 -10.70
CA ILE A 90 -8.13 5.46 -11.72
C ILE A 90 -9.15 4.39 -11.35
N HIS A 91 -9.13 3.91 -10.11
CA HIS A 91 -9.83 2.68 -9.69
C HIS A 91 -11.09 2.93 -8.88
N VAL A 92 -11.29 4.13 -8.34
CA VAL A 92 -12.49 4.48 -7.57
C VAL A 92 -13.40 5.40 -8.37
N LYS A 93 -12.86 6.51 -8.91
CA LYS A 93 -13.64 7.49 -9.66
C LYS A 93 -14.08 7.02 -11.05
N CYS A 94 -13.68 5.82 -11.47
CA CYS A 94 -14.17 5.22 -12.71
C CYS A 94 -15.62 4.71 -12.61
N PHE A 95 -16.21 4.64 -11.41
CA PHE A 95 -17.61 4.26 -11.20
C PHE A 95 -18.50 5.48 -11.07
N ASP A 96 -19.55 5.63 -11.86
CA ASP A 96 -20.38 6.85 -11.89
C ASP A 96 -20.97 7.27 -10.53
N ASN A 97 -21.24 6.30 -9.64
CA ASN A 97 -21.83 6.53 -8.32
C ASN A 97 -20.79 6.64 -7.18
N TRP A 98 -19.50 6.81 -7.50
CA TRP A 98 -18.42 6.85 -6.51
C TRP A 98 -18.64 7.91 -5.42
N SER A 99 -19.30 9.03 -5.75
CA SER A 99 -19.57 10.15 -4.83
C SER A 99 -20.71 9.87 -3.85
N ASP A 100 -21.59 8.91 -4.17
CA ASP A 100 -22.82 8.64 -3.41
C ASP A 100 -22.64 7.51 -2.39
N VAL A 101 -21.49 6.84 -2.42
CA VAL A 101 -21.22 5.65 -1.62
C VAL A 101 -19.93 5.78 -0.82
N LYS A 102 -19.88 5.08 0.31
CA LYS A 102 -18.64 4.95 1.09
C LYS A 102 -17.72 3.92 0.45
N VAL A 103 -16.45 4.27 0.34
CA VAL A 103 -15.40 3.40 -0.20
C VAL A 103 -14.65 2.75 0.95
N HIS A 104 -14.71 1.42 0.99
CA HIS A 104 -14.08 0.60 2.03
C HIS A 104 -12.78 0.01 1.50
N PHE A 105 -11.75 -0.05 2.34
CA PHE A 105 -10.42 -0.54 1.96
C PHE A 105 -10.00 -1.77 2.76
N ILE A 106 -9.28 -2.66 2.09
CA ILE A 106 -8.78 -3.90 2.66
C ILE A 106 -7.29 -4.04 2.35
N GLY A 107 -6.51 -4.46 3.33
CA GLY A 107 -5.13 -4.91 3.12
C GLY A 107 -4.11 -4.24 4.04
N SER A 108 -2.90 -4.80 4.05
CA SER A 108 -1.82 -4.34 4.93
C SER A 108 -1.39 -2.91 4.65
N VAL A 109 -1.21 -2.54 3.39
CA VAL A 109 -0.79 -1.17 2.99
C VAL A 109 -1.84 -0.15 3.40
N ALA A 110 -3.10 -0.36 3.02
CA ALA A 110 -4.21 0.50 3.40
C ALA A 110 -4.33 0.66 4.93
N PHE A 111 -4.19 -0.43 5.69
CA PHE A 111 -4.29 -0.40 7.14
C PHE A 111 -3.10 0.31 7.81
N HIS A 112 -1.87 0.01 7.40
CA HIS A 112 -0.66 0.58 8.01
C HIS A 112 -0.46 2.07 7.67
N PHE A 113 -0.96 2.50 6.51
CA PHE A 113 -0.85 3.89 6.03
C PHE A 113 -2.22 4.57 5.94
N GLN A 114 -3.18 4.15 6.78
CA GLN A 114 -4.56 4.63 6.77
C GLN A 114 -4.69 6.15 6.90
N HIS A 115 -3.76 6.81 7.60
CA HIS A 115 -3.78 8.26 7.76
C HIS A 115 -3.56 8.98 6.42
N TYR A 116 -2.61 8.50 5.61
CA TYR A 116 -2.32 9.05 4.29
C TYR A 116 -3.38 8.67 3.27
N LEU A 117 -3.98 7.49 3.42
CA LEU A 117 -5.12 7.10 2.60
C LEU A 117 -6.33 8.00 2.89
N ALA A 118 -6.59 8.34 4.16
CA ALA A 118 -7.66 9.26 4.53
C ALA A 118 -7.43 10.66 3.97
N GLU A 119 -6.21 11.19 4.06
CA GLU A 119 -5.83 12.48 3.46
C GLU A 119 -6.00 12.46 1.93
N ALA A 120 -5.63 11.36 1.27
CA ALA A 120 -5.85 11.18 -0.16
C ALA A 120 -7.35 11.14 -0.52
N CYS A 121 -8.18 10.48 0.30
CA CYS A 121 -9.64 10.43 0.10
C CYS A 121 -10.26 11.82 0.27
N GLU A 122 -9.87 12.56 1.30
CA GLU A 122 -10.32 13.94 1.54
C GLU A 122 -9.94 14.86 0.37
N THR A 123 -8.70 14.77 -0.11
CA THR A 123 -8.22 15.56 -1.26
C THR A 123 -8.96 15.26 -2.56
N GLU A 124 -9.48 14.04 -2.69
CA GLU A 124 -10.18 13.57 -3.88
C GLU A 124 -11.71 13.53 -3.69
N ASP A 125 -12.24 14.11 -2.62
CA ASP A 125 -13.67 14.13 -2.28
C ASP A 125 -14.32 12.74 -2.17
N VAL A 126 -13.53 11.70 -1.90
CA VAL A 126 -14.01 10.32 -1.76
C VAL A 126 -14.47 10.07 -0.33
N GLN A 127 -15.71 9.58 -0.17
CA GLN A 127 -16.25 9.24 1.14
C GLN A 127 -15.57 7.99 1.70
N LEU A 128 -14.64 8.17 2.65
CA LEU A 128 -13.95 7.05 3.28
C LEU A 128 -14.89 6.24 4.20
N GLY A 129 -14.95 4.94 3.96
CA GLY A 129 -15.61 3.95 4.80
C GLY A 129 -14.68 3.33 5.84
N SER A 130 -14.81 2.02 6.03
CA SER A 130 -13.95 1.24 6.93
C SER A 130 -12.68 0.77 6.23
N ILE A 131 -11.59 0.73 6.99
CA ILE A 131 -10.30 0.17 6.57
C ILE A 131 -10.01 -1.05 7.43
N ILE A 132 -9.85 -2.22 6.82
CA ILE A 132 -9.59 -3.47 7.53
C ILE A 132 -8.29 -4.13 7.07
N LYS A 133 -7.55 -4.72 7.99
CA LYS A 133 -6.27 -5.36 7.68
C LYS A 133 -6.43 -6.72 6.99
N LYS A 134 -7.29 -7.57 7.55
CA LYS A 134 -7.59 -8.91 7.05
C LYS A 134 -9.10 -9.18 7.14
N PRO A 135 -9.75 -9.64 6.07
CA PRO A 135 -11.19 -9.95 6.11
C PRO A 135 -11.55 -11.05 7.11
N ILE A 136 -10.63 -11.99 7.37
CA ILE A 136 -10.88 -13.15 8.23
C ILE A 136 -11.30 -12.78 9.64
N ASP A 137 -10.78 -11.69 10.20
CA ASP A 137 -11.09 -11.27 11.57
C ASP A 137 -12.58 -10.93 11.71
N ASN A 138 -13.15 -10.27 10.70
CA ASN A 138 -14.57 -9.95 10.65
C ASN A 138 -15.44 -11.20 10.39
N LEU A 139 -14.97 -12.12 9.55
CA LEU A 139 -15.68 -13.37 9.27
C LEU A 139 -15.75 -14.26 10.50
N VAL A 140 -14.65 -14.40 11.23
CA VAL A 140 -14.59 -15.16 12.48
C VAL A 140 -15.55 -14.54 13.51
N ARG A 141 -15.51 -13.22 13.68
CA ARG A 141 -16.44 -12.51 14.57
C ARG A 141 -17.90 -12.78 14.20
N TYR A 142 -18.26 -12.70 12.92
CA TYR A 142 -19.62 -12.98 12.47
C TYR A 142 -20.08 -14.41 12.83
N HIS A 143 -19.22 -15.42 12.64
CA HIS A 143 -19.59 -16.80 12.96
C HIS A 143 -19.71 -17.03 14.48
N ILE A 144 -18.86 -16.40 15.30
CA ILE A 144 -18.97 -16.46 16.76
C ILE A 144 -20.29 -15.81 17.21
N GLU A 145 -20.57 -14.59 16.74
CA GLU A 145 -21.72 -13.79 17.17
C GLU A 145 -23.06 -14.40 16.73
N TYR A 146 -23.15 -14.94 15.52
CA TYR A 146 -24.44 -15.34 14.93
C TYR A 146 -24.62 -16.84 14.73
N LYS A 147 -23.55 -17.64 14.55
CA LYS A 147 -23.69 -19.08 14.29
C LYS A 147 -23.43 -19.95 15.50
N ILE A 148 -22.44 -19.60 16.32
CA ILE A 148 -22.10 -20.38 17.52
C ILE A 148 -23.07 -20.05 18.66
N SER A 149 -23.42 -18.77 18.82
CA SER A 149 -24.39 -18.36 19.86
C SER A 149 -25.80 -18.94 19.65
N GLU A 150 -26.19 -19.26 18.41
CA GLU A 150 -27.44 -19.96 18.10
C GLU A 150 -27.38 -21.45 18.44
N LEU A 151 -26.22 -22.08 18.32
CA LEU A 151 -26.00 -23.50 18.67
C LEU A 151 -25.94 -23.73 20.17
N GLU A 152 -25.45 -22.77 20.96
CA GLU A 152 -25.45 -22.86 22.43
C GLU A 152 -26.83 -22.64 23.06
N LYS A 153 -27.80 -22.13 22.29
CA LYS A 153 -29.19 -21.91 22.72
C LYS A 153 -30.16 -23.02 22.31
N ALA A 154 -29.70 -24.00 21.53
CA ALA A 154 -30.46 -25.16 21.08
C ALA A 154 -30.17 -26.40 21.94
#